data_AF-A0A9W9P8Z6-F1
#
_entry.id   AF-A0A9W9P8Z6-F1
#
_cell.length_a   1.000
_cell.length_b   1.000
_cell.length_c   1.000
_cell.angle_alpha   90.00
_cell.angle_beta   90.00
_cell.angle_gamma   90.00
#
_symmetry.space_group_name_H-M   'P 1'
#
loop_
_entity.id
_entity.type
_entity.pdbx_description
1 polymer ?
#
loop_
_entity_poly.entity_id
_entity_poly.type
_entity_poly.pdbx_seq_one_letter_code
_entity_poly.pdbx_strand_id
1 'polypeptide(L)'
;MGALLALVAPLPYKALDPRLLQSLNHQPVAWDLIMAENVPETDPAIVSRESEPLLGQPGDVTQRGERIAPNLITGIRSVERLEHHDADEAIGTATLAQLAIWIWAIFVWVNLLSDPIMLFTFHPILAITALLLQIQAALALQPTATPTQKHLGTRVHYWINLSSVLLFLAAFTVIEVNKGSHPHFVSTHGILGLLTVIFVVLQASFGVVQYFLPEVLLGSVDKGKRLYKYHRWTGYLGLVAFAIPAAVKGTQQWLDPPTWTFVVGVLAIVLGVGSRIKKHKLGL
;
A
#
# COMPACT_ATOMS: atom_id res chain seq x y z
N MET A 1 15.24 -4.03 21.69
CA MET A 1 14.74 -4.98 20.66
C MET A 1 13.61 -5.92 21.14
N GLY A 2 13.02 -5.74 22.34
CA GLY A 2 11.99 -6.66 22.86
C GLY A 2 10.51 -6.27 22.60
N ALA A 3 10.22 -5.03 22.21
CA ALA A 3 8.83 -4.55 22.11
C ALA A 3 8.12 -4.87 20.78
N LEU A 4 8.87 -5.10 19.69
CA LEU A 4 8.28 -5.42 18.37
C LEU A 4 7.95 -6.91 18.17
N LEU A 5 8.60 -7.81 18.92
CA LEU A 5 8.36 -9.26 18.84
C LEU A 5 7.11 -9.71 19.61
N ALA A 6 6.56 -8.87 20.49
CA ALA A 6 5.35 -9.19 21.26
C ALA A 6 4.04 -9.09 20.45
N LEU A 7 4.07 -8.49 19.26
CA LEU A 7 2.90 -8.33 18.38
C LEU A 7 2.74 -9.49 17.37
N VAL A 8 3.68 -10.44 17.32
CA VAL A 8 3.68 -11.56 16.35
C VAL A 8 3.69 -12.93 17.04
N ALA A 9 3.84 -13.00 18.37
CA ALA A 9 3.80 -14.27 19.08
C ALA A 9 2.35 -14.75 19.30
N PRO A 10 1.98 -16.00 18.95
CA PRO A 10 0.79 -16.60 19.53
C PRO A 10 0.94 -16.62 21.05
N LEU A 11 -0.07 -16.09 21.76
CA LEU A 11 -0.10 -16.03 23.21
C LEU A 11 0.28 -17.39 23.81
N PRO A 12 1.17 -17.45 24.83
CA PRO A 12 1.50 -18.72 25.46
C PRO A 12 0.24 -19.30 26.09
N TYR A 13 -0.09 -20.54 25.70
CA TYR A 13 -1.21 -21.33 26.19
C TYR A 13 -0.98 -21.71 27.66
N LYS A 14 -0.99 -20.74 28.56
CA LYS A 14 -1.30 -21.00 29.97
C LYS A 14 -2.82 -21.09 30.03
N ALA A 15 -3.30 -22.27 30.45
CA ALA A 15 -4.71 -22.62 30.52
C ALA A 15 -5.54 -21.46 31.07
N LEU A 16 -6.26 -20.80 30.17
CA LEU A 16 -7.26 -19.80 30.52
C LEU A 16 -8.36 -20.51 31.32
N ASP A 17 -8.86 -19.83 32.36
CA ASP A 17 -9.96 -20.30 33.18
C ASP A 17 -11.11 -20.80 32.28
N PRO A 18 -11.59 -22.05 32.45
CA PRO A 18 -12.69 -22.61 31.67
C PRO A 18 -13.94 -21.72 31.65
N ARG A 19 -14.17 -20.92 32.69
CA ARG A 19 -15.28 -19.95 32.78
C ARG A 19 -15.11 -18.77 31.83
N LEU A 20 -13.86 -18.33 31.61
CA LEU A 20 -13.51 -17.28 30.64
C LEU A 20 -13.70 -17.78 29.20
N LEU A 21 -13.33 -19.04 28.92
CA LEU A 21 -13.57 -19.67 27.62
C LEU A 21 -15.07 -19.84 27.32
N GLN A 22 -15.89 -20.13 28.33
CA GLN A 22 -17.34 -20.24 28.17
C GLN A 22 -18.01 -18.87 27.93
N SER A 23 -17.47 -17.78 28.48
CA SER A 23 -17.91 -16.41 28.14
C SER A 23 -17.51 -15.95 26.73
N LEU A 24 -16.41 -16.48 26.18
CA LEU A 24 -15.96 -16.18 24.82
C LEU A 24 -16.71 -16.97 23.75
N ASN A 25 -17.33 -18.11 24.12
CA ASN A 25 -18.06 -18.97 23.18
C ASN A 25 -19.53 -18.56 22.96
N HIS A 26 -20.07 -17.66 23.79
CA HIS A 26 -21.45 -17.17 23.71
C HIS A 26 -21.58 -15.67 23.43
N GLN A 27 -20.46 -14.97 23.23
CA GLN A 27 -20.47 -13.60 22.76
C GLN A 27 -20.12 -13.64 21.27
N PRO A 28 -21.04 -13.27 20.35
CA PRO A 28 -20.61 -13.01 18.98
C PRO A 28 -19.45 -12.01 19.05
N VAL A 29 -18.37 -12.32 18.34
CA VAL A 29 -17.17 -11.47 18.33
C VAL A 29 -17.64 -10.04 18.10
N ALA A 30 -17.15 -9.07 18.87
CA ALA A 30 -17.61 -7.68 18.89
C ALA A 30 -17.78 -7.02 17.50
N TRP A 31 -17.24 -7.63 16.44
CA TRP A 31 -17.52 -7.34 15.05
C TRP A 31 -18.99 -7.47 14.63
N ASP A 32 -19.76 -8.44 15.13
CA ASP A 32 -21.14 -8.68 14.67
C ASP A 32 -22.15 -7.71 15.30
N LEU A 33 -21.92 -7.29 16.54
CA LEU A 33 -22.81 -6.34 17.23
C LEU A 33 -22.69 -4.90 16.70
N ILE A 34 -21.56 -4.56 16.08
CA ILE A 34 -21.38 -3.28 15.37
C ILE A 34 -22.13 -3.26 14.01
N MET A 35 -22.54 -4.43 13.49
CA MET A 35 -23.16 -4.56 12.16
C MET A 35 -24.68 -4.36 12.14
N ALA A 36 -25.35 -4.37 13.29
CA ALA A 36 -26.82 -4.41 13.34
C ALA A 36 -27.50 -3.03 13.49
N GLU A 37 -26.77 -1.97 13.81
CA GLU A 37 -27.39 -0.68 14.12
C GLU A 37 -27.28 0.32 12.96
N ASN A 38 -28.36 0.35 12.16
CA ASN A 38 -28.82 1.48 11.33
C ASN A 38 -28.07 1.80 10.02
N VAL A 39 -27.87 0.82 9.13
CA VAL A 39 -27.66 1.12 7.70
C VAL A 39 -29.01 0.96 6.98
N PRO A 40 -29.59 2.03 6.39
CA PRO A 40 -30.77 1.90 5.54
C PRO A 40 -30.50 0.88 4.44
N GLU A 41 -31.50 0.07 4.11
CA GLU A 41 -31.47 -0.99 3.11
C GLU A 41 -31.42 -0.42 1.66
N THR A 42 -30.54 0.55 1.42
CA THR A 42 -30.16 0.96 0.07
C THR A 42 -29.01 0.10 -0.37
N ASP A 43 -29.14 -0.59 -1.51
CA ASP A 43 -28.05 -1.36 -2.09
C ASP A 43 -26.79 -0.46 -2.20
N PRO A 44 -25.71 -0.74 -1.46
CA PRO A 44 -24.52 0.10 -1.47
C PRO A 44 -23.85 0.16 -2.84
N ALA A 45 -24.16 -0.78 -3.76
CA ALA A 45 -23.77 -0.68 -5.15
C ALA A 45 -24.49 0.46 -5.89
N ILE A 46 -25.77 0.72 -5.56
CA ILE A 46 -26.57 1.82 -6.11
C ILE A 46 -25.99 3.16 -5.64
N VAL A 47 -25.74 3.33 -4.33
CA VAL A 47 -25.14 4.57 -3.78
C VAL A 47 -23.75 4.83 -4.37
N SER A 48 -22.96 3.77 -4.61
CA SER A 48 -21.65 3.92 -5.25
C SER A 48 -21.74 4.33 -6.73
N ARG A 49 -22.76 3.84 -7.46
CA ARG A 49 -23.05 4.25 -8.85
C ARG A 49 -23.59 5.67 -8.95
N GLU A 50 -24.38 6.12 -7.99
CA GLU A 50 -24.88 7.51 -7.95
C GLU A 50 -23.74 8.53 -7.83
N SER A 51 -22.60 8.13 -7.26
CA SER A 51 -21.39 8.95 -7.20
C SER A 51 -20.53 8.91 -8.47
N GLU A 52 -20.89 8.10 -9.47
CA GLU A 52 -20.22 8.08 -10.77
C GLU A 52 -20.87 9.14 -11.68
N PRO A 53 -20.11 10.15 -12.16
CA PRO A 53 -20.66 11.14 -13.07
C PRO A 53 -21.04 10.50 -14.41
N LEU A 54 -22.11 11.04 -15.01
CA LEU A 54 -22.70 10.56 -16.26
C LEU A 54 -21.68 10.43 -17.40
N LEU A 55 -20.66 11.31 -17.39
CA LEU A 55 -19.51 11.28 -18.28
C LEU A 55 -18.28 10.99 -17.38
N GLY A 56 -17.90 9.72 -17.29
CA GLY A 56 -16.86 9.28 -16.33
C GLY A 56 -15.53 10.03 -16.47
N GLN A 57 -15.03 10.53 -15.35
CA GLN A 57 -13.78 11.23 -15.12
C GLN A 57 -12.71 10.29 -14.50
N PRO A 58 -11.43 10.70 -14.47
CA PRO A 58 -10.41 9.99 -13.71
C PRO A 58 -10.80 9.87 -12.23
N GLY A 59 -10.88 8.63 -11.73
CA GLY A 59 -11.22 8.31 -10.34
C GLY A 59 -12.61 7.70 -10.15
N ASP A 60 -13.41 7.63 -11.21
CA ASP A 60 -14.82 7.21 -11.13
C ASP A 60 -15.03 5.70 -11.22
N VAL A 61 -13.97 4.92 -11.46
CA VAL A 61 -14.08 3.46 -11.49
C VAL A 61 -14.46 2.94 -10.10
N THR A 62 -15.58 2.21 -10.00
CA THR A 62 -15.96 1.43 -8.82
C THR A 62 -15.78 -0.07 -9.06
N GLN A 63 -15.58 -0.84 -7.99
CA GLN A 63 -15.35 -2.28 -8.06
C GLN A 63 -16.68 -3.04 -8.17
N ARG A 64 -16.86 -3.85 -9.22
CA ARG A 64 -18.03 -4.72 -9.40
C ARG A 64 -17.78 -6.11 -8.79
N GLY A 65 -18.61 -6.51 -7.83
CA GLY A 65 -18.50 -7.81 -7.14
C GLY A 65 -17.35 -7.90 -6.13
N GLU A 66 -17.24 -9.00 -5.37
CA GLU A 66 -16.37 -9.06 -4.17
C GLU A 66 -14.88 -9.30 -4.44
N ARG A 67 -14.48 -9.56 -5.69
CA ARG A 67 -13.11 -9.97 -6.05
C ARG A 67 -12.15 -8.79 -6.08
N ILE A 68 -11.00 -8.89 -5.41
CA ILE A 68 -9.94 -7.84 -5.39
C ILE A 68 -9.04 -7.86 -6.63
N ALA A 69 -8.88 -9.01 -7.30
CA ALA A 69 -8.00 -9.16 -8.46
C ALA A 69 -8.20 -8.10 -9.57
N PRO A 70 -9.43 -7.66 -9.90
CA PRO A 70 -9.66 -6.56 -10.82
C PRO A 70 -8.99 -5.24 -10.41
N ASN A 71 -8.86 -4.94 -9.11
CA ASN A 71 -8.20 -3.71 -8.64
C ASN A 71 -6.70 -3.71 -8.94
N LEU A 72 -6.08 -4.90 -8.99
CA LEU A 72 -4.66 -5.06 -9.30
C LEU A 72 -4.38 -5.12 -10.80
N ILE A 73 -5.30 -5.67 -11.59
CA ILE A 73 -5.07 -6.01 -13.01
C ILE A 73 -5.82 -5.05 -13.93
N THR A 74 -7.11 -4.82 -13.68
CA THR A 74 -8.01 -4.07 -14.55
C THR A 74 -8.40 -2.75 -13.91
N GLY A 75 -7.63 -1.73 -14.26
CA GLY A 75 -8.05 -0.35 -14.12
C GLY A 75 -9.07 0.12 -15.16
N ILE A 76 -9.76 -0.81 -15.82
CA ILE A 76 -10.39 -0.63 -17.14
C ILE A 76 -11.90 -0.42 -16.98
N ARG A 77 -12.42 0.62 -17.64
CA ARG A 77 -13.86 0.83 -17.89
C ARG A 77 -14.43 -0.48 -18.46
N SER A 78 -15.46 -1.04 -17.84
CA SER A 78 -16.24 -2.12 -18.48
C SER A 78 -16.62 -1.67 -19.88
N VAL A 79 -16.07 -2.37 -20.88
CA VAL A 79 -16.17 -2.11 -22.32
C VAL A 79 -17.59 -2.43 -22.85
N GLU A 80 -18.63 -2.19 -22.05
CA GLU A 80 -20.03 -2.51 -22.39
C GLU A 80 -20.76 -1.30 -23.02
N ARG A 81 -20.00 -0.36 -23.58
CA ARG A 81 -20.51 0.69 -24.47
C ARG A 81 -19.62 0.82 -25.70
N LEU A 82 -19.45 -0.31 -26.40
CA LEU A 82 -18.94 -0.36 -27.78
C LEU A 82 -20.11 -0.44 -28.77
N GLU A 83 -20.98 0.56 -28.74
CA GLU A 83 -21.82 0.90 -29.89
C GLU A 83 -21.64 2.39 -30.19
N HIS A 84 -20.39 2.83 -30.33
CA HIS A 84 -20.01 3.83 -31.32
C HIS A 84 -18.50 3.98 -31.34
N HIS A 85 -17.95 3.69 -32.52
CA HIS A 85 -16.70 4.16 -33.08
C HIS A 85 -16.12 5.41 -32.39
N ASP A 86 -15.01 5.25 -31.66
CA ASP A 86 -13.69 5.70 -32.12
C ASP A 86 -12.61 5.22 -31.11
N ALA A 87 -11.46 4.88 -31.65
CA ALA A 87 -10.37 4.22 -30.94
C ALA A 87 -9.67 5.16 -29.94
N ASP A 88 -9.82 4.89 -28.64
CA ASP A 88 -8.89 5.30 -27.59
C ASP A 88 -8.78 4.16 -26.58
N GLU A 89 -7.85 3.25 -26.84
CA GLU A 89 -7.49 2.12 -25.96
C GLU A 89 -6.81 2.67 -24.70
N ALA A 90 -7.61 3.22 -23.79
CA ALA A 90 -7.14 3.76 -22.52
C ALA A 90 -6.64 2.60 -21.64
N ILE A 91 -5.32 2.39 -21.61
CA ILE A 91 -4.65 1.55 -20.61
C ILE A 91 -5.21 1.94 -19.24
N GLY A 92 -5.84 0.99 -18.55
CA GLY A 92 -6.39 1.23 -17.23
C GLY A 92 -5.33 1.81 -16.31
N THR A 93 -5.63 2.88 -15.57
CA THR A 93 -4.57 3.63 -14.86
C THR A 93 -3.83 2.81 -13.79
N ALA A 94 -4.44 1.74 -13.25
CA ALA A 94 -3.74 0.75 -12.42
C ALA A 94 -2.69 -0.03 -13.23
N THR A 95 -3.02 -0.42 -14.46
CA THR A 95 -2.12 -1.11 -15.38
C THR A 95 -0.90 -0.25 -15.70
N LEU A 96 -1.05 1.08 -15.83
CA LEU A 96 0.09 1.99 -15.98
C LEU A 96 1.03 1.95 -14.77
N ALA A 97 0.48 2.07 -13.55
CA ALA A 97 1.28 1.97 -12.33
C ALA A 97 1.95 0.59 -12.18
N GLN A 98 1.23 -0.48 -12.54
CA GLN A 98 1.74 -1.85 -12.51
C GLN A 98 2.90 -2.06 -13.49
N LEU A 99 2.71 -1.70 -14.76
CA LEU A 99 3.76 -1.84 -15.78
C LEU A 99 5.00 -1.06 -15.38
N ALA A 100 4.83 0.18 -14.92
CA ALA A 100 5.94 1.02 -14.49
C ALA A 100 6.76 0.37 -13.35
N ILE A 101 6.09 -0.13 -12.29
CA ILE A 101 6.81 -0.73 -11.16
C ILE A 101 7.42 -2.09 -11.48
N TRP A 102 6.73 -2.92 -12.28
CA TRP A 102 7.26 -4.22 -12.67
C TRP A 102 8.46 -4.09 -13.60
N ILE A 103 8.39 -3.19 -14.60
CA ILE A 103 9.54 -2.90 -15.47
C ILE A 103 10.72 -2.45 -14.62
N TRP A 104 10.50 -1.55 -13.66
CA TRP A 104 11.58 -1.07 -12.80
C TRP A 104 12.16 -2.17 -11.90
N ALA A 105 11.31 -2.98 -11.27
CA ALA A 105 11.75 -4.09 -10.44
C ALA A 105 12.54 -5.14 -11.22
N ILE A 106 12.01 -5.59 -12.37
CA ILE A 106 12.68 -6.55 -13.26
C ILE A 106 14.02 -5.98 -13.73
N PHE A 107 14.03 -4.71 -14.14
CA PHE A 107 15.26 -4.05 -14.58
C PHE A 107 16.34 -4.08 -13.47
N VAL A 108 15.99 -3.68 -12.24
CA VAL A 108 16.92 -3.72 -11.11
C VAL A 108 17.37 -5.15 -10.80
N TRP A 109 16.45 -6.12 -10.79
CA TRP A 109 16.77 -7.52 -10.52
C TRP A 109 17.70 -8.10 -11.56
N VAL A 110 17.42 -7.91 -12.86
CA VAL A 110 18.26 -8.45 -13.95
C VAL A 110 19.67 -7.88 -13.86
N ASN A 111 19.83 -6.57 -13.76
CA ASN A 111 21.17 -5.97 -13.71
C ASN A 111 21.99 -6.44 -12.50
N LEU A 112 21.36 -6.63 -11.34
CA LEU A 112 22.07 -7.01 -10.12
C LEU A 112 22.31 -8.51 -9.97
N LEU A 113 21.41 -9.33 -10.51
CA LEU A 113 21.52 -10.80 -10.45
C LEU A 113 22.32 -11.36 -11.63
N SER A 114 22.63 -10.55 -12.64
CA SER A 114 23.56 -10.90 -13.71
C SER A 114 25.04 -10.74 -13.33
N ASP A 115 25.33 -10.04 -12.23
CA ASP A 115 26.68 -9.88 -11.67
C ASP A 115 26.91 -10.81 -10.46
N PRO A 116 28.17 -11.05 -10.05
CA PRO A 116 28.47 -11.82 -8.85
C PRO A 116 27.75 -11.28 -7.60
N ILE A 117 27.03 -12.16 -6.92
CA ILE A 117 26.22 -11.79 -5.75
C ILE A 117 27.14 -11.48 -4.56
N MET A 118 26.95 -10.30 -3.97
CA MET A 118 27.61 -9.84 -2.75
C MET A 118 26.59 -9.31 -1.75
N LEU A 119 26.99 -9.04 -0.50
CA LEU A 119 26.04 -8.59 0.53
C LEU A 119 25.30 -7.31 0.11
N PHE A 120 26.01 -6.38 -0.54
CA PHE A 120 25.40 -5.17 -1.11
C PHE A 120 24.27 -5.46 -2.10
N THR A 121 24.36 -6.52 -2.92
CA THR A 121 23.37 -6.89 -3.94
C THR A 121 21.95 -7.00 -3.37
N PHE A 122 21.82 -7.48 -2.12
CA PHE A 122 20.53 -7.64 -1.47
C PHE A 122 19.86 -6.30 -1.12
N HIS A 123 20.62 -5.23 -0.84
CA HIS A 123 20.04 -3.93 -0.48
C HIS A 123 19.09 -3.37 -1.57
N PRO A 124 19.55 -3.12 -2.81
CA PRO A 124 18.69 -2.59 -3.86
C PRO A 124 17.58 -3.58 -4.29
N ILE A 125 17.82 -4.90 -4.26
CA ILE A 125 16.80 -5.92 -4.55
C ILE A 125 15.66 -5.86 -3.53
N LEU A 126 15.98 -5.84 -2.24
CA LEU A 126 14.99 -5.78 -1.17
C LEU A 126 14.24 -4.44 -1.20
N ALA A 127 14.94 -3.32 -1.45
CA ALA A 127 14.34 -1.99 -1.52
C ALA A 127 13.34 -1.86 -2.68
N ILE A 128 13.67 -2.31 -3.90
CA ILE A 128 12.73 -2.23 -5.04
C ILE A 128 11.54 -3.19 -4.87
N THR A 129 11.77 -4.36 -4.25
CA THR A 129 10.69 -5.30 -3.93
C THR A 129 9.75 -4.71 -2.89
N ALA A 130 10.27 -4.04 -1.86
CA ALA A 130 9.47 -3.35 -0.87
C ALA A 130 8.61 -2.24 -1.49
N LEU A 131 9.19 -1.43 -2.39
CA LEU A 131 8.45 -0.40 -3.14
C LEU A 131 7.37 -1.01 -4.03
N LEU A 132 7.66 -2.12 -4.70
CA LEU A 132 6.68 -2.86 -5.49
C LEU A 132 5.47 -3.26 -4.64
N LEU A 133 5.71 -3.82 -3.45
CA LEU A 133 4.65 -4.18 -2.52
C LEU A 133 3.86 -2.96 -2.02
N GLN A 134 4.48 -1.80 -1.77
CA GLN A 134 3.75 -0.58 -1.42
C GLN A 134 2.72 -0.19 -2.48
N ILE A 135 3.10 -0.32 -3.76
CA ILE A 135 2.21 -0.02 -4.89
C ILE A 135 1.07 -1.03 -4.95
N GLN A 136 1.35 -2.33 -4.79
CA GLN A 136 0.31 -3.35 -4.71
C GLN A 136 -0.67 -3.08 -3.57
N ALA A 137 -0.16 -2.70 -2.39
CA ALA A 137 -1.00 -2.40 -1.25
C ALA A 137 -1.89 -1.17 -1.47
N ALA A 138 -1.37 -0.13 -2.13
CA ALA A 138 -2.14 1.06 -2.47
C ALA A 138 -3.25 0.76 -3.48
N LEU A 139 -2.96 -0.05 -4.51
CA LEU A 139 -3.91 -0.46 -5.54
C LEU A 139 -4.98 -1.43 -5.01
N ALA A 140 -4.65 -2.27 -4.02
CA ALA A 140 -5.63 -3.16 -3.39
C ALA A 140 -6.84 -2.43 -2.78
N LEU A 141 -6.67 -1.15 -2.40
CA LEU A 141 -7.72 -0.29 -1.87
C LEU A 141 -8.44 0.57 -2.94
N GLN A 142 -8.09 0.41 -4.22
CA GLN A 142 -8.50 1.34 -5.29
C GLN A 142 -8.94 0.63 -6.58
N PRO A 143 -10.26 0.46 -6.81
CA PRO A 143 -11.40 0.92 -5.99
C PRO A 143 -11.95 -0.12 -4.99
N THR A 144 -12.59 0.36 -3.91
CA THR A 144 -13.46 -0.46 -3.04
C THR A 144 -14.76 0.32 -2.78
N ALA A 145 -15.92 -0.32 -2.92
CA ALA A 145 -17.25 0.27 -2.79
C ALA A 145 -18.01 -0.26 -1.56
N THR A 146 -18.17 -1.58 -1.44
CA THR A 146 -18.96 -2.22 -0.39
C THR A 146 -18.19 -2.34 0.94
N PRO A 147 -18.88 -2.50 2.09
CA PRO A 147 -18.23 -2.78 3.37
C PRO A 147 -17.31 -4.01 3.30
N THR A 148 -17.79 -5.12 2.72
CA THR A 148 -17.03 -6.36 2.54
C THR A 148 -15.75 -6.13 1.74
N GLN A 149 -15.83 -5.41 0.62
CA GLN A 149 -14.65 -5.04 -0.19
C GLN A 149 -13.65 -4.19 0.61
N LYS A 150 -14.14 -3.20 1.39
CA LYS A 150 -13.27 -2.34 2.21
C LYS A 150 -12.56 -3.14 3.31
N HIS A 151 -13.25 -4.07 3.96
CA HIS A 151 -12.63 -4.94 4.96
C HIS A 151 -11.58 -5.87 4.36
N LEU A 152 -11.93 -6.59 3.29
CA LEU A 152 -10.99 -7.49 2.62
C LEU A 152 -9.79 -6.71 2.06
N GLY A 153 -10.04 -5.58 1.39
CA GLY A 153 -9.00 -4.69 0.87
C GLY A 153 -8.07 -4.19 1.96
N THR A 154 -8.61 -3.85 3.14
CA THR A 154 -7.79 -3.41 4.29
C THR A 154 -6.91 -4.52 4.83
N ARG A 155 -7.41 -5.76 4.91
CA ARG A 155 -6.60 -6.92 5.34
C ARG A 155 -5.48 -7.21 4.34
N VAL A 156 -5.77 -7.19 3.05
CA VAL A 156 -4.77 -7.35 1.99
C VAL A 156 -3.74 -6.23 2.06
N HIS A 157 -4.18 -4.98 2.14
CA HIS A 157 -3.32 -3.81 2.30
C HIS A 157 -2.38 -3.95 3.52
N TYR A 158 -2.91 -4.37 4.67
CA TYR A 158 -2.14 -4.56 5.89
C TYR A 158 -1.02 -5.60 5.70
N TRP A 159 -1.34 -6.80 5.21
CA TRP A 159 -0.35 -7.87 5.07
C TRP A 159 0.72 -7.57 4.01
N ILE A 160 0.33 -6.93 2.91
CA ILE A 160 1.28 -6.48 1.89
C ILE A 160 2.19 -5.37 2.46
N ASN A 161 1.65 -4.37 3.16
CA ASN A 161 2.47 -3.33 3.80
C ASN A 161 3.38 -3.91 4.87
N LEU A 162 2.92 -4.85 5.70
CA LEU A 162 3.75 -5.48 6.71
C LEU A 162 4.97 -6.16 6.04
N SER A 163 4.72 -6.90 4.97
CA SER A 163 5.79 -7.53 4.17
C SER A 163 6.74 -6.48 3.58
N SER A 164 6.20 -5.38 3.04
CA SER A 164 6.99 -4.26 2.52
C SER A 164 7.87 -3.61 3.60
N VAL A 165 7.31 -3.31 4.78
CA VAL A 165 8.03 -2.73 5.92
C VAL A 165 9.18 -3.63 6.34
N LEU A 166 8.94 -4.94 6.44
CA LEU A 166 9.99 -5.91 6.78
C LEU A 166 11.10 -5.95 5.72
N LEU A 167 10.77 -5.87 4.44
CA LEU A 167 11.75 -5.78 3.36
C LEU A 167 12.55 -4.48 3.37
N PHE A 168 11.92 -3.33 3.67
CA PHE A 168 12.64 -2.06 3.84
C PHE A 168 13.60 -2.11 5.03
N LEU A 169 13.18 -2.67 6.16
CA LEU A 169 14.05 -2.87 7.33
C LEU A 169 15.19 -3.83 7.03
N ALA A 170 14.94 -4.90 6.28
CA ALA A 170 15.98 -5.82 5.83
C ALA A 170 16.97 -5.14 4.87
N ALA A 171 16.48 -4.39 3.88
CA ALA A 171 17.30 -3.62 2.95
C ALA A 171 18.20 -2.62 3.69
N PHE A 172 17.66 -1.93 4.69
CA PHE A 172 18.39 -1.00 5.55
C PHE A 172 19.45 -1.73 6.39
N THR A 173 19.08 -2.83 7.03
CA THR A 173 20.01 -3.63 7.83
C THR A 173 21.18 -4.15 6.99
N VAL A 174 20.90 -4.67 5.80
CA VAL A 174 21.90 -5.17 4.86
C VAL A 174 22.92 -4.08 4.51
N ILE A 175 22.47 -2.86 4.17
CA ILE A 175 23.40 -1.80 3.78
C ILE A 175 24.24 -1.30 4.95
N GLU A 176 23.67 -1.22 6.15
CA GLU A 176 24.40 -0.82 7.36
C GLU A 176 25.47 -1.86 7.73
N VAL A 177 25.13 -3.16 7.66
CA VAL A 177 26.09 -4.24 7.89
C VAL A 177 27.18 -4.25 6.80
N ASN A 178 26.80 -4.10 5.53
CA ASN A 178 27.74 -4.06 4.41
C ASN A 178 28.73 -2.87 4.53
N LYS A 179 28.29 -1.74 5.09
CA LYS A 179 29.15 -0.58 5.32
C LYS A 179 30.17 -0.79 6.43
N GLY A 180 29.88 -1.60 7.45
CA GLY A 180 30.79 -1.83 8.56
C GLY A 180 31.28 -0.53 9.20
N SER A 181 32.60 -0.31 9.20
CA SER A 181 33.25 0.88 9.76
C SER A 181 33.30 2.11 8.83
N HIS A 182 32.83 1.98 7.58
CA HIS A 182 32.77 3.11 6.66
C HIS A 182 31.77 4.19 7.14
N PRO A 183 31.96 5.47 6.77
CA PRO A 183 31.03 6.54 7.13
C PRO A 183 29.57 6.24 6.73
N HIS A 184 28.67 6.47 7.68
CA HIS A 184 27.23 6.27 7.56
C HIS A 184 26.50 7.58 7.27
N PHE A 185 25.41 7.52 6.51
CA PHE A 185 24.52 8.66 6.22
C PHE A 185 25.18 9.92 5.65
N VAL A 186 26.29 9.78 4.92
CA VAL A 186 27.01 10.93 4.31
C VAL A 186 26.45 11.34 2.93
N SER A 187 25.76 10.44 2.24
CA SER A 187 25.24 10.68 0.90
C SER A 187 23.75 11.06 0.94
N THR A 188 23.31 11.83 -0.04
CA THR A 188 21.88 12.18 -0.24
C THR A 188 21.00 10.93 -0.27
N HIS A 189 21.43 9.89 -0.99
CA HIS A 189 20.70 8.61 -1.02
C HIS A 189 20.62 7.95 0.37
N GLY A 190 21.71 7.92 1.14
CA GLY A 190 21.71 7.33 2.47
C GLY A 190 20.79 8.06 3.45
N ILE A 191 20.78 9.39 3.42
CA ILE A 191 19.90 10.22 4.25
C ILE A 191 18.43 10.04 3.84
N LEU A 192 18.11 10.16 2.54
CA LEU A 192 16.74 9.98 2.04
C LEU A 192 16.23 8.54 2.26
N GLY A 193 17.11 7.55 2.17
CA GLY A 193 16.81 6.15 2.49
C GLY A 193 16.42 5.95 3.95
N LEU A 194 17.20 6.51 4.90
CA LEU A 194 16.88 6.47 6.32
C LEU A 194 15.53 7.16 6.63
N LEU A 195 15.32 8.35 6.09
CA LEU A 195 14.06 9.09 6.26
C LEU A 195 12.86 8.30 5.70
N THR A 196 13.05 7.62 4.57
CA THR A 196 12.05 6.74 3.98
C THR A 196 11.68 5.59 4.92
N VAL A 197 12.67 4.88 5.47
CA VAL A 197 12.43 3.75 6.39
C VAL A 197 11.69 4.23 7.65
N ILE A 198 12.14 5.34 8.26
CA ILE A 198 11.47 5.93 9.42
C ILE A 198 10.01 6.27 9.08
N PHE A 199 9.79 6.95 7.97
CA PHE A 199 8.45 7.35 7.56
C PHE A 199 7.54 6.15 7.32
N VAL A 200 8.01 5.11 6.60
CA VAL A 200 7.20 3.91 6.31
C VAL A 200 6.81 3.19 7.59
N VAL A 201 7.72 3.08 8.56
CA VAL A 201 7.43 2.49 9.87
C VAL A 201 6.40 3.32 10.65
N LEU A 202 6.54 4.65 10.69
CA LEU A 202 5.58 5.54 11.34
C LEU A 202 4.21 5.48 10.65
N GLN A 203 4.19 5.46 9.32
CA GLN A 203 2.98 5.40 8.52
C GLN A 203 2.22 4.09 8.73
N ALA A 204 2.93 2.96 8.74
CA ALA A 204 2.35 1.65 9.05
C ALA A 204 1.81 1.61 10.49
N SER A 205 2.59 2.08 11.46
CA SER A 205 2.17 2.16 12.87
C SER A 205 0.93 3.03 13.03
N PHE A 206 0.89 4.19 12.37
CA PHE A 206 -0.25 5.09 12.37
C PHE A 206 -1.50 4.41 11.78
N GLY A 207 -1.35 3.68 10.68
CA GLY A 207 -2.44 2.89 10.10
C GLY A 207 -2.96 1.81 11.06
N VAL A 208 -2.06 1.12 11.77
CA VAL A 208 -2.45 0.11 12.76
C VAL A 208 -3.24 0.72 13.91
N VAL A 209 -2.75 1.81 14.49
CA VAL A 209 -3.45 2.53 15.57
C VAL A 209 -4.80 3.04 15.09
N GLN A 210 -4.82 3.67 13.92
CA GLN A 210 -6.02 4.29 13.35
C GLN A 210 -7.12 3.27 13.04
N TYR A 211 -6.78 2.08 12.53
CA TYR A 211 -7.75 1.08 12.08
C TYR A 211 -8.05 -0.01 13.12
N PHE A 212 -7.03 -0.60 13.73
CA PHE A 212 -7.20 -1.77 14.62
C PHE A 212 -7.33 -1.41 16.10
N LEU A 213 -6.75 -0.29 16.54
CA LEU A 213 -6.72 0.09 17.96
C LEU A 213 -7.39 1.46 18.28
N PRO A 214 -8.44 1.91 17.56
CA PRO A 214 -8.95 3.27 17.73
C PRO A 214 -9.61 3.49 19.10
N GLU A 215 -10.29 2.49 19.66
CA GLU A 215 -10.90 2.62 20.99
C GLU A 215 -9.85 2.64 22.10
N VAL A 216 -8.89 1.70 22.04
CA VAL A 216 -7.86 1.54 23.06
C VAL A 216 -6.90 2.74 23.11
N LEU A 217 -6.47 3.24 21.95
CA LEU A 217 -5.41 4.26 21.87
C LEU A 217 -5.91 5.66 21.55
N LEU A 218 -7.07 5.80 20.89
CA LEU A 218 -7.64 7.11 20.54
C LEU A 218 -8.88 7.44 21.37
N GLY A 219 -9.48 6.44 22.05
CA GLY A 219 -10.66 6.59 22.89
C GLY A 219 -12.00 6.51 22.13
N SER A 220 -12.00 6.40 20.80
CA SER A 220 -13.22 6.11 20.03
C SER A 220 -12.92 5.74 18.56
N VAL A 221 -13.82 4.96 17.96
CA VAL A 221 -13.81 4.63 16.52
C VAL A 221 -13.89 5.89 15.65
N ASP A 222 -14.68 6.88 16.05
CA ASP A 222 -14.88 8.10 15.26
C ASP A 222 -13.61 8.94 15.15
N LYS A 223 -12.77 8.98 16.20
CA LYS A 223 -11.45 9.59 16.11
C LYS A 223 -10.56 8.86 15.10
N GLY A 224 -10.59 7.52 15.09
CA GLY A 224 -9.91 6.72 14.07
C GLY A 224 -10.36 7.08 12.65
N LYS A 225 -11.68 7.14 12.41
CA LYS A 225 -12.24 7.54 11.11
C LYS A 225 -11.80 8.94 10.68
N ARG A 226 -11.76 9.91 11.61
CA ARG A 226 -11.28 11.28 11.33
C ARG A 226 -9.81 11.33 10.95
N LEU A 227 -8.97 10.44 11.49
CA LEU A 227 -7.55 10.39 11.21
C LEU A 227 -7.22 9.71 9.87
N TYR A 228 -8.12 8.88 9.36
CA TYR A 228 -7.92 8.11 8.13
C TYR A 228 -7.56 8.98 6.91
N LYS A 229 -8.10 10.20 6.80
CA LYS A 229 -7.75 11.12 5.70
C LYS A 229 -6.27 11.51 5.72
N TYR A 230 -5.68 11.69 6.90
CA TYR A 230 -4.26 12.01 7.03
C TYR A 230 -3.41 10.81 6.67
N HIS A 231 -3.77 9.62 7.15
CA HIS A 231 -3.09 8.37 6.79
C HIS A 231 -3.07 8.21 5.27
N ARG A 232 -4.19 8.49 4.61
CA ARG A 232 -4.24 8.43 3.15
C ARG A 232 -3.36 9.47 2.47
N TRP A 233 -3.45 10.74 2.89
CA TRP A 233 -2.64 11.83 2.33
C TRP A 233 -1.15 11.54 2.44
N THR A 234 -0.69 11.20 3.65
CA THR A 234 0.71 10.89 3.91
C THR A 234 1.14 9.61 3.21
N GLY A 235 0.24 8.64 3.04
CA GLY A 235 0.50 7.44 2.26
C GLY A 235 0.82 7.75 0.78
N TYR A 236 0.02 8.62 0.14
CA TYR A 236 0.28 9.02 -1.25
C TYR A 236 1.55 9.86 -1.38
N LEU A 237 1.76 10.84 -0.49
CA LEU A 237 2.98 11.64 -0.49
C LEU A 237 4.23 10.78 -0.26
N GLY A 238 4.14 9.82 0.66
CA GLY A 238 5.18 8.85 0.94
C GLY A 238 5.53 8.03 -0.29
N LEU A 239 4.52 7.49 -1.00
CA LEU A 239 4.75 6.68 -2.19
C LEU A 239 5.59 7.41 -3.26
N VAL A 240 5.35 8.71 -3.46
CA VAL A 240 6.15 9.54 -4.38
C VAL A 240 7.55 9.79 -3.81
N ALA A 241 7.64 10.13 -2.52
CA ALA A 241 8.90 10.45 -1.86
C ALA A 241 9.88 9.26 -1.82
N PHE A 242 9.40 8.03 -1.68
CA PHE A 242 10.26 6.83 -1.60
C PHE A 242 10.90 6.46 -2.93
N ALA A 243 10.29 6.84 -4.05
CA ALA A 243 10.82 6.55 -5.37
C ALA A 243 12.01 7.47 -5.74
N ILE A 244 12.14 8.62 -5.06
CA ILE A 244 13.22 9.60 -5.27
C ILE A 244 14.60 9.03 -4.90
N PRO A 245 14.84 8.48 -3.69
CA PRO A 245 16.16 7.91 -3.37
C PRO A 245 16.56 6.76 -4.31
N ALA A 246 15.60 5.96 -4.80
CA ALA A 246 15.86 4.93 -5.80
C ALA A 246 16.33 5.54 -7.13
N ALA A 247 15.65 6.60 -7.60
CA ALA A 247 16.06 7.35 -8.78
C ALA A 247 17.43 8.02 -8.61
N VAL A 248 17.70 8.67 -7.47
CA VAL A 248 18.97 9.38 -7.20
C VAL A 248 20.17 8.46 -7.17
N LYS A 249 20.02 7.19 -6.77
CA LYS A 249 21.14 6.23 -6.74
C LYS A 249 21.28 5.44 -8.04
N GLY A 250 20.17 5.14 -8.72
CA GLY A 250 20.18 4.50 -10.03
C GLY A 250 20.99 5.28 -11.07
N THR A 251 21.15 6.59 -10.89
CA THR A 251 21.93 7.47 -11.77
C THR A 251 23.43 7.47 -11.52
N GLN A 252 23.90 6.92 -10.41
CA GLN A 252 25.27 7.21 -9.96
C GLN A 252 26.26 6.07 -10.14
N GLN A 253 25.89 4.79 -10.16
CA GLN A 253 26.93 3.76 -10.00
C GLN A 253 26.77 2.39 -10.70
N TRP A 254 25.60 1.93 -11.17
CA TRP A 254 25.48 0.50 -11.58
C TRP A 254 24.45 0.19 -12.66
N LEU A 255 23.69 1.18 -13.12
CA LEU A 255 22.62 1.00 -14.09
C LEU A 255 22.86 2.02 -15.20
N ASP A 256 23.31 1.53 -16.36
CA ASP A 256 23.45 2.32 -17.59
C ASP A 256 22.15 2.88 -18.20
N PRO A 257 20.90 2.63 -17.72
CA PRO A 257 19.76 3.42 -18.15
C PRO A 257 20.00 4.91 -17.90
N PRO A 258 19.64 5.73 -18.89
CA PRO A 258 19.52 7.15 -18.68
C PRO A 258 18.67 7.48 -17.45
N THR A 259 19.05 8.52 -16.72
CA THR A 259 18.31 9.03 -15.55
C THR A 259 16.82 9.22 -15.79
N TRP A 260 16.43 9.57 -17.02
CA TRP A 260 15.04 9.81 -17.39
C TRP A 260 14.16 8.57 -17.24
N THR A 261 14.70 7.35 -17.35
CA THR A 261 13.92 6.11 -17.22
C THR A 261 13.31 5.98 -15.83
N PHE A 262 14.06 6.36 -14.79
CA PHE A 262 13.57 6.39 -13.41
C PHE A 262 12.53 7.50 -13.21
N VAL A 263 12.77 8.69 -13.80
CA VAL A 263 11.81 9.81 -13.73
C VAL A 263 10.48 9.45 -14.38
N VAL A 264 10.52 8.86 -15.58
CA VAL A 264 9.32 8.39 -16.29
C VAL A 264 8.60 7.30 -15.50
N GLY A 265 9.33 6.36 -14.89
CA GLY A 265 8.74 5.35 -14.00
C GLY A 265 8.00 5.97 -12.81
N VAL A 266 8.62 6.95 -12.13
CA VAL A 266 7.98 7.68 -11.03
C VAL A 266 6.73 8.41 -11.51
N LEU A 267 6.81 9.13 -12.63
CA LEU A 267 5.66 9.84 -13.19
C LEU A 267 4.52 8.88 -13.57
N ALA A 268 4.83 7.74 -14.18
CA ALA A 268 3.84 6.72 -14.54
C ALA A 268 3.15 6.12 -13.30
N ILE A 269 3.90 5.85 -12.23
CA ILE A 269 3.33 5.41 -10.94
C ILE A 269 2.44 6.51 -10.34
N VAL A 270 2.91 7.75 -10.32
CA VAL A 270 2.16 8.91 -9.79
C VAL A 270 0.87 9.11 -10.57
N LEU A 271 0.90 9.06 -11.90
CA LEU A 271 -0.29 9.21 -12.75
C LEU A 271 -1.24 8.02 -12.59
N GLY A 272 -0.70 6.80 -12.55
CA GLY A 272 -1.48 5.58 -12.43
C GLY A 272 -2.22 5.44 -11.09
N VAL A 273 -1.54 5.75 -9.99
CA VAL A 273 -2.14 5.77 -8.64
C VAL A 273 -2.93 7.06 -8.41
N GLY A 274 -2.38 8.21 -8.80
CA GLY A 274 -2.95 9.54 -8.56
C GLY A 274 -4.30 9.74 -9.25
N SER A 275 -4.47 9.22 -10.47
CA SER A 275 -5.75 9.26 -11.19
C SER A 275 -6.89 8.50 -10.50
N ARG A 276 -6.60 7.68 -9.48
CA ARG A 276 -7.60 6.91 -8.70
C ARG A 276 -7.94 7.56 -7.37
N ILE A 277 -7.33 8.69 -7.06
CA ILE A 277 -7.56 9.44 -5.84
C ILE A 277 -8.94 10.10 -5.91
N LYS A 278 -9.84 9.69 -5.01
CA LYS A 278 -11.13 10.36 -4.79
C LYS A 278 -10.93 11.58 -3.88
N LYS A 279 -10.95 12.79 -4.45
CA LYS A 279 -10.69 14.08 -3.76
C LYS A 279 -11.54 14.29 -2.51
N HIS A 280 -12.83 13.97 -2.55
CA HIS A 280 -13.72 14.10 -1.37
C HIS A 280 -13.25 13.25 -0.17
N LYS A 281 -12.57 12.12 -0.41
CA LYS A 281 -12.02 11.28 0.67
C LYS A 281 -10.73 11.85 1.28
N LEU A 282 -10.19 12.90 0.68
CA LEU A 282 -9.06 13.69 1.17
C LEU A 282 -9.52 14.95 1.91
N GLY A 283 -10.83 15.22 1.95
CA GLY A 283 -11.40 16.44 2.52
C GLY A 283 -11.28 17.67 1.61
N LEU A 284 -11.15 17.44 0.30
CA LEU A 284 -11.12 18.46 -0.76
C LEU A 284 -12.39 18.42 -1.60
#